data_AF-A0A9D1TLV8-F1
#
_entry.id   AF-A0A9D1TLV8-F1
#
_cell.length_a   1.000
_cell.length_b   1.000
_cell.length_c   1.000
_cell.angle_alpha   90.00
_cell.angle_beta   90.00
_cell.angle_gamma   90.00
#
_symmetry.space_group_name_H-M   'P 1'
#
loop_
_entity.id
_entity.type
_entity.pdbx_description
1 polymer ?
#
loop_
_entity_poly.entity_id
_entity_poly.type
_entity_poly.pdbx_seq_one_letter_code
_entity_poly.pdbx_strand_id
1 'polypeptide(L)'
;MKKVLFSVALMSVLFLAACGGGNNENEATGSLSKEELKALVNDYSVGNVEGHQASITSEQLIITDENEEEIVHDLPEDEFFVSIAPFFNETHPCKDHSLTGCQGE
;
A
#
# COMPACT_ATOMS: atom_id res chain seq x y z
N MET A 1 41.77 52.67 12.16
CA MET A 1 40.59 52.96 11.30
C MET A 1 40.32 51.70 10.50
N LYS A 2 39.35 50.92 10.97
CA LYS A 2 38.78 49.74 10.30
C LYS A 2 37.73 50.21 9.28
N LYS A 3 37.36 49.35 8.33
CA LYS A 3 36.55 49.56 7.11
C LYS A 3 37.50 49.79 5.94
N VAL A 4 37.51 49.03 4.85
CA VAL A 4 36.40 48.42 4.10
C VAL A 4 37.04 47.27 3.32
N LEU A 5 36.61 46.03 3.50
CA LEU A 5 36.89 44.88 2.60
C LEU A 5 36.11 43.67 3.15
N PHE A 6 34.79 43.77 3.19
CA PHE A 6 33.89 42.65 3.53
C PHE A 6 32.54 42.93 2.89
N SER A 7 32.42 42.70 1.58
CA SER A 7 31.13 42.85 0.89
C SER A 7 31.09 42.14 -0.46
N VAL A 8 31.61 40.91 -0.57
CA VAL A 8 31.23 39.97 -1.64
C VAL A 8 31.34 38.54 -1.11
N ALA A 9 30.48 38.18 -0.15
CA ALA A 9 30.28 36.79 0.24
C ALA A 9 28.95 36.67 1.01
N LEU A 10 27.86 37.15 0.42
CA LEU A 10 26.53 36.99 0.99
C LEU A 10 25.51 36.88 -0.14
N MET A 11 25.58 35.81 -0.94
CA MET A 11 24.49 35.46 -1.85
C MET A 11 24.62 34.02 -2.38
N SER A 12 24.57 32.99 -1.52
CA SER A 12 24.48 31.60 -2.03
C SER A 12 24.10 30.51 -1.03
N VAL A 13 23.50 30.84 0.13
CA VAL A 13 23.04 29.79 1.05
C VAL A 13 21.68 30.16 1.63
N LEU A 14 20.58 30.01 0.86
CA LEU A 14 19.22 30.21 1.39
C LEU A 14 18.09 29.52 0.58
N PHE A 15 18.36 28.43 -0.14
CA PHE A 15 17.31 27.74 -0.93
C PHE A 15 17.25 26.21 -0.76
N LEU A 16 17.33 25.70 0.47
CA LEU A 16 17.12 24.26 0.72
C LEU A 16 16.17 23.93 1.89
N ALA A 17 15.35 24.88 2.35
CA ALA A 17 14.35 24.63 3.39
C ALA A 17 12.96 25.10 2.94
N ALA A 18 12.39 24.42 1.93
CA ALA A 18 11.01 24.69 1.49
C ALA A 18 10.28 23.49 0.85
N CYS A 19 10.70 22.26 1.12
CA CYS A 19 9.83 21.09 0.95
C CYS A 19 9.41 20.57 2.32
N GLY A 20 8.79 21.45 3.11
CA GLY A 20 7.96 21.06 4.25
C GLY A 20 6.61 20.60 3.72
N GLY A 21 6.56 19.37 3.22
CA GLY A 21 5.32 18.65 2.94
C GLY A 21 4.93 17.83 4.15
N GLY A 22 4.02 18.38 4.96
CA GLY A 22 3.10 17.65 5.85
C GLY A 22 3.67 16.62 6.83
N ASN A 23 3.70 17.00 8.12
CA ASN A 23 3.62 16.05 9.23
C ASN A 23 2.41 15.12 9.04
N ASN A 24 2.59 13.82 9.29
CA ASN A 24 1.87 13.14 10.37
C ASN A 24 2.66 11.92 10.84
N GLU A 25 2.93 11.94 12.13
CA GLU A 25 3.49 10.85 12.92
C GLU A 25 2.53 9.65 12.89
N ASN A 26 3.07 8.47 12.60
CA ASN A 26 2.69 7.22 13.25
C ASN A 26 3.74 6.16 12.91
N GLU A 27 4.89 6.29 13.56
CA GLU A 27 5.72 5.13 13.89
C GLU A 27 4.95 4.32 14.94
N ALA A 28 4.18 3.33 14.49
CA ALA A 28 3.61 2.28 15.32
C ALA A 28 3.83 0.95 14.59
N THR A 29 4.81 0.18 15.09
CA THR A 29 5.04 -1.26 14.87
C THR A 29 4.20 -1.94 13.77
N GLY A 30 4.78 -2.18 12.60
CA GLY A 30 4.34 -3.24 11.67
C GLY A 30 3.10 -2.98 10.80
N SER A 31 2.71 -1.73 10.55
CA SER A 31 1.62 -1.41 9.60
C SER A 31 2.18 -1.07 8.22
N LEU A 32 1.68 -1.73 7.17
CA LEU A 32 2.02 -1.44 5.78
C LEU A 32 1.52 -0.04 5.39
N SER A 33 2.30 0.72 4.62
CA SER A 33 1.77 1.92 3.96
C SER A 33 0.66 1.56 2.96
N LYS A 34 -0.15 2.55 2.60
CA LYS A 34 -1.23 2.40 1.60
C LYS A 34 -0.70 1.89 0.26
N GLU A 35 0.45 2.37 -0.17
CA GLU A 35 1.10 1.95 -1.42
C GLU A 35 1.61 0.50 -1.33
N GLU A 36 2.21 0.12 -0.20
CA GLU A 36 2.67 -1.25 0.04
C GLU A 36 1.50 -2.24 0.11
N LEU A 37 0.40 -1.87 0.76
CA LEU A 37 -0.80 -2.70 0.81
C LEU A 37 -1.38 -2.93 -0.59
N LYS A 38 -1.44 -1.89 -1.43
CA LYS A 38 -1.92 -2.02 -2.82
C LYS A 38 -1.01 -2.90 -3.66
N ALA A 39 0.30 -2.77 -3.49
CA ALA A 39 1.28 -3.64 -4.15
C ALA A 39 1.08 -5.11 -3.71
N LEU A 40 0.90 -5.34 -2.41
CA LEU A 40 0.67 -6.67 -1.86
C LEU A 40 -0.64 -7.30 -2.38
N VAL A 41 -1.75 -6.55 -2.39
CA VAL A 41 -3.03 -7.00 -2.97
C VAL A 41 -2.84 -7.35 -4.45
N ASN A 42 -2.11 -6.53 -5.21
CA ASN A 42 -1.82 -6.81 -6.61
C ASN A 42 -0.99 -8.10 -6.77
N ASP A 43 0.05 -8.29 -5.96
CA ASP A 43 0.90 -9.48 -6.03
C ASP A 43 0.12 -10.77 -5.79
N TYR A 44 -0.81 -10.77 -4.83
CA TYR A 44 -1.74 -11.89 -4.67
C TYR A 44 -2.70 -12.03 -5.86
N SER A 45 -3.27 -10.93 -6.35
CA SER A 45 -4.25 -10.94 -7.45
C SER A 45 -3.69 -11.51 -8.76
N VAL A 46 -2.39 -11.37 -9.00
CA VAL A 46 -1.72 -11.84 -10.22
C VAL A 46 -0.93 -13.13 -10.01
N GLY A 47 -0.98 -13.74 -8.82
CA GLY A 47 -0.30 -15.00 -8.52
C GLY A 47 1.22 -14.89 -8.38
N ASN A 48 1.75 -13.76 -7.92
CA ASN A 48 3.18 -13.59 -7.63
C ASN A 48 3.61 -14.21 -6.29
N VAL A 49 2.64 -14.59 -5.45
CA VAL A 49 2.87 -15.15 -4.11
C VAL A 49 2.33 -16.58 -4.07
N GLU A 50 3.18 -17.51 -3.66
CA GLU A 50 2.90 -18.94 -3.58
C GLU A 50 2.83 -19.39 -2.11
N GLY A 51 2.19 -20.53 -1.85
CA GLY A 51 2.14 -21.14 -0.51
C GLY A 51 1.22 -20.44 0.49
N HIS A 52 0.61 -19.30 0.14
CA HIS A 52 -0.32 -18.58 0.99
C HIS A 52 -1.74 -18.59 0.44
N GLN A 53 -2.72 -18.57 1.34
CA GLN A 53 -4.10 -18.28 0.99
C GLN A 53 -4.39 -16.81 1.27
N ALA A 54 -5.07 -16.13 0.36
CA ALA A 54 -5.44 -14.73 0.55
C ALA A 54 -6.89 -14.47 0.15
N SER A 55 -7.56 -13.64 0.94
CA SER A 55 -8.90 -13.13 0.65
C SER A 55 -9.00 -11.66 1.02
N ILE A 56 -9.93 -10.95 0.40
CA ILE A 56 -10.13 -9.52 0.61
C ILE A 56 -11.62 -9.20 0.74
N THR A 57 -11.94 -8.43 1.76
CA THR A 57 -13.28 -7.87 2.02
C THR A 57 -13.31 -6.40 1.59
N SER A 58 -14.41 -5.70 1.89
CA SER A 58 -14.47 -4.24 1.71
C SER A 58 -13.52 -3.47 2.63
N GLU A 59 -13.05 -4.09 3.71
CA GLU A 59 -12.34 -3.41 4.81
C GLU A 59 -11.01 -4.07 5.16
N GLN A 60 -10.77 -5.33 4.77
CA GLN A 60 -9.58 -6.07 5.21
C GLN A 60 -8.98 -6.97 4.12
N LEU A 61 -7.65 -7.05 4.08
CA LEU A 61 -6.89 -8.11 3.43
C LEU A 61 -6.53 -9.15 4.50
N ILE A 62 -6.86 -10.41 4.25
CA ILE A 62 -6.64 -11.54 5.15
C ILE A 62 -5.74 -12.53 4.43
N ILE A 63 -4.58 -12.84 5.03
CA ILE A 63 -3.57 -13.75 4.51
C ILE A 63 -3.41 -14.88 5.52
N THR A 64 -3.46 -16.12 5.05
CA THR A 64 -3.17 -17.33 5.83
C THR A 64 -1.91 -17.97 5.27
N ASP A 65 -0.90 -18.17 6.11
CA ASP A 65 0.36 -18.81 5.72
C ASP A 65 0.27 -20.35 5.68
N GLU A 66 1.38 -21.02 5.36
CA GLU A 66 1.45 -22.49 5.32
C GLU A 66 1.25 -23.18 6.68
N ASN A 67 1.41 -22.44 7.79
CA ASN A 67 1.24 -22.92 9.15
C ASN A 67 -0.16 -22.64 9.70
N GLU A 68 -1.09 -22.18 8.85
CA GLU A 68 -2.44 -21.75 9.22
C GLU A 68 -2.46 -20.50 10.12
N GLU A 69 -1.38 -19.71 10.15
CA GLU A 69 -1.34 -18.43 10.84
C GLU A 69 -1.98 -17.33 9.99
N GLU A 70 -2.92 -16.58 10.59
CA GLU A 70 -3.61 -15.47 9.92
C GLU A 70 -2.96 -14.12 10.22
N ILE A 71 -2.73 -13.35 9.17
CA ILE A 71 -2.31 -11.96 9.19
C ILE A 71 -3.41 -11.13 8.55
N VAL A 72 -3.86 -10.09 9.27
CA VAL A 72 -4.94 -9.20 8.82
C VAL A 72 -4.41 -7.79 8.67
N HIS A 73 -4.68 -7.18 7.52
CA HIS A 73 -4.38 -5.78 7.23
C HIS A 73 -5.68 -5.03 6.94
N ASP A 74 -5.95 -3.97 7.69
CA ASP A 74 -7.08 -3.08 7.41
C ASP A 74 -6.81 -2.29 6.12
N LEU A 75 -7.83 -2.16 5.28
CA LEU A 75 -7.82 -1.30 4.11
C LEU A 75 -7.99 0.17 4.54
N PRO A 76 -7.34 1.12 3.84
CA PRO A 76 -7.61 2.53 4.03
C PRO A 76 -9.09 2.86 3.77
N GLU A 77 -9.70 3.69 4.62
CA GLU A 77 -11.12 4.09 4.50
C GLU A 77 -11.46 4.80 3.17
N ASP A 78 -10.45 5.34 2.47
CA ASP A 78 -10.59 6.07 1.21
C ASP A 78 -10.28 5.22 -0.04
N GLU A 79 -10.06 3.91 0.12
CA GLU A 79 -9.77 2.98 -0.98
C GLU A 79 -10.75 1.81 -0.96
N PHE A 80 -11.02 1.26 -2.14
CA PHE A 80 -11.85 0.06 -2.28
C PHE A 80 -11.27 -0.82 -3.39
N PHE A 81 -11.14 -2.10 -3.12
CA PHE A 81 -10.69 -3.09 -4.11
C PHE A 81 -11.90 -3.79 -4.74
N VAL A 82 -11.90 -3.88 -6.07
CA VAL A 82 -12.91 -4.62 -6.82
C VAL A 82 -12.25 -5.54 -7.85
N SER A 83 -12.62 -6.80 -7.82
CA SER A 83 -12.28 -7.81 -8.82
C SER A 83 -13.54 -8.28 -9.52
N ILE A 84 -13.49 -8.41 -10.83
CA ILE A 84 -14.64 -8.76 -11.67
C ILE A 84 -14.23 -9.91 -12.59
N ALA A 85 -15.00 -11.00 -12.57
CA ALA A 85 -14.84 -12.14 -13.47
C ALA A 85 -16.05 -12.22 -14.42
N PRO A 86 -15.98 -11.62 -15.63
CA PRO A 86 -17.00 -11.79 -16.65
C PRO A 86 -17.10 -13.25 -17.08
N PHE A 87 -18.30 -13.69 -17.51
CA PHE A 87 -18.55 -15.06 -17.95
C PHE A 87 -19.59 -15.10 -19.08
N PHE A 88 -19.62 -16.20 -19.82
CA PHE A 88 -20.56 -16.52 -20.89
C PHE A 88 -21.51 -17.66 -20.52
N ASN A 89 -21.03 -18.79 -20.01
CA ASN A 89 -21.86 -19.99 -19.77
C ASN A 89 -22.19 -20.18 -18.30
N GLU A 90 -21.18 -20.09 -17.42
CA GLU A 90 -21.36 -20.34 -15.99
C GLU A 90 -20.60 -19.36 -15.09
N THR A 91 -21.12 -19.21 -13.88
CA THR A 91 -20.51 -18.39 -12.82
C THR A 91 -20.76 -19.06 -11.48
N HIS A 92 -20.12 -18.55 -10.44
CA HIS A 92 -20.35 -18.99 -9.07
C HIS A 92 -20.62 -17.78 -8.15
N PRO A 93 -21.34 -17.98 -7.04
CA PRO A 93 -21.48 -16.94 -6.02
C PRO A 93 -20.12 -16.49 -5.48
N CYS A 94 -19.95 -15.19 -5.27
CA CYS A 94 -18.79 -14.62 -4.60
C CYS A 94 -19.24 -13.37 -3.80
N LYS A 95 -18.84 -13.28 -2.53
CA LYS A 95 -19.17 -12.16 -1.63
C LYS A 95 -17.92 -11.39 -1.27
N ASP A 96 -17.01 -12.08 -0.60
CA ASP A 96 -15.65 -11.62 -0.29
C ASP A 96 -14.72 -12.37 -1.25
N HIS A 97 -13.79 -11.65 -1.87
CA HIS A 97 -13.03 -12.19 -2.99
C HIS A 97 -11.86 -13.03 -2.48
N SER A 98 -11.76 -14.27 -2.96
CA SER A 98 -10.57 -15.09 -2.76
C SER A 98 -9.54 -14.74 -3.83
N LEU A 99 -8.40 -14.19 -3.41
CA LEU A 99 -7.33 -13.75 -4.30
C LEU A 99 -6.50 -14.91 -4.85
N THR A 100 -6.47 -16.04 -4.13
CA THR A 100 -5.64 -17.20 -4.51
C THR A 100 -6.43 -18.51 -4.68
N GLY A 101 -7.72 -18.54 -4.34
CA GLY A 101 -8.52 -19.78 -4.30
C GLY A 101 -9.66 -19.85 -5.31
N CYS A 102 -9.82 -18.86 -6.19
CA CYS A 102 -10.95 -18.77 -7.12
C CYS A 102 -10.46 -18.61 -8.56
N GLN A 103 -11.15 -19.27 -9.49
CA GLN A 103 -10.91 -19.18 -10.93
C GLN A 103 -12.22 -18.82 -11.63
N GLY A 104 -12.20 -17.72 -12.38
CA GLY A 104 -13.29 -17.36 -13.29
C GLY A 104 -13.35 -18.30 -14.50
N GLU A 105 -14.44 -18.19 -15.28
CA GLU A 105 -14.66 -18.99 -16.50
C GLU A 105 -13.55 -18.85 -17.54
#